data_AF-S7P7Z3-F1
#
_entry.id   AF-S7P7Z3-F1
#
_cell.length_a   1.000
_cell.length_b   1.000
_cell.length_c   1.000
_cell.angle_alpha   90.00
_cell.angle_beta   90.00
_cell.angle_gamma   90.00
#
_symmetry.space_group_name_H-M   'P 1'
#
loop_
_entity.id
_entity.type
_entity.pdbx_description
1 polymer ?
#
loop_
_entity_poly.entity_id
_entity_poly.type
_entity_poly.pdbx_seq_one_letter_code
_entity_poly.pdbx_strand_id
1 'polypeptide(L)' 'MKNPSIVGVLCTDSQGLNLGCRGTLSDEHAGVISVLAQQAAKLTSDPTDTPVVCLESDNGNIMIQKHDGITVAVHKMAS' A
#
# COMPACT_ATOMS: atom_id res chain seq x y z
N MET A 1 12.90 1.83 -8.19
CA MET A 1 12.56 3.16 -7.64
C MET A 1 13.51 4.18 -8.27
N LYS A 2 13.05 4.99 -9.22
CA LYS A 2 13.84 6.06 -9.88
C LYS A 2 13.45 7.47 -9.41
N ASN A 3 12.26 7.61 -8.82
CA ASN A 3 11.79 8.87 -8.25
C ASN A 3 12.47 9.08 -6.88
N PRO A 4 13.18 10.20 -6.65
CA PRO A 4 13.92 10.43 -5.41
C PRO A 4 13.04 10.58 -4.16
N SER A 5 11.76 10.97 -4.31
CA SER A 5 10.85 11.07 -3.16
C SER A 5 10.26 9.73 -2.74
N ILE A 6 10.41 8.67 -3.56
CA ILE A 6 9.87 7.33 -3.28
C ILE A 6 10.99 6.47 -2.69
N VAL A 7 10.87 6.15 -1.42
CA VAL A 7 11.88 5.42 -0.64
C VAL A 7 11.49 3.96 -0.37
N GLY A 8 10.25 3.58 -0.67
CA GLY A 8 9.78 2.20 -0.57
C GLY A 8 8.60 1.88 -1.47
N VAL A 9 8.54 0.64 -1.94
CA VAL A 9 7.38 0.10 -2.66
C VAL A 9 7.19 -1.38 -2.32
N LEU A 10 5.96 -1.84 -2.20
CA LEU A 10 5.61 -3.24 -2.02
C LEU A 10 4.34 -3.58 -2.81
N CYS A 11 4.32 -4.75 -3.44
CA CYS A 11 3.14 -5.35 -4.05
C CYS A 11 2.81 -6.66 -3.34
N THR A 12 1.57 -6.84 -2.93
CA THR A 12 1.07 -8.06 -2.28
C THR A 12 -0.20 -8.55 -2.96
N ASP A 13 -0.45 -9.86 -2.91
CA ASP A 13 -1.75 -10.40 -3.29
C ASP A 13 -2.83 -10.20 -2.21
N SER A 14 -4.04 -10.66 -2.49
CA SER A 14 -5.18 -10.63 -1.56
C SER A 14 -4.99 -11.44 -0.26
N GLN A 15 -4.04 -12.37 -0.20
CA GLN A 15 -3.76 -13.17 0.98
C GLN A 15 -2.63 -12.57 1.84
N GLY A 16 -2.06 -11.44 1.42
CA GLY A 16 -0.93 -10.83 2.12
C GLY A 16 0.42 -11.47 1.78
N LEU A 17 0.51 -12.24 0.68
CA LEU A 17 1.78 -12.79 0.21
C LEU A 17 2.51 -11.76 -0.65
N ASN A 18 3.77 -11.48 -0.29
CA ASN A 18 4.60 -10.53 -1.03
C ASN A 18 4.88 -11.03 -2.46
N LEU A 19 4.52 -10.20 -3.45
CA LEU A 19 4.85 -10.39 -4.86
C LEU A 19 6.17 -9.72 -5.24
N GLY A 20 6.60 -8.74 -4.44
CA GLY A 20 7.87 -8.06 -4.58
C GLY A 20 7.89 -6.72 -3.86
N CYS A 21 9.02 -6.40 -3.25
CA CYS A 21 9.23 -5.13 -2.55
C CYS A 21 10.62 -4.55 -2.81
N ARG A 22 10.79 -3.25 -2.57
CA ARG A 22 12.07 -2.54 -2.58
C ARG A 22 12.05 -1.39 -1.56
N GLY A 23 13.21 -1.11 -0.97
CA GLY A 23 13.39 0.05 -0.08
C GLY A 23 12.89 -0.20 1.33
N THR A 24 12.20 0.78 1.90
CA THR A 24 11.73 0.75 3.30
C THR A 24 10.60 -0.24 3.57
N LEU A 25 9.96 -0.79 2.53
CA LEU A 25 8.91 -1.80 2.66
C LEU A 25 9.51 -3.19 2.38
N SER A 26 9.31 -4.10 3.34
CA SER A 26 9.82 -5.48 3.37
C SER A 26 8.69 -6.51 3.43
N ASP A 27 9.01 -7.79 3.27
CA ASP A 27 8.07 -8.93 3.26
C ASP A 27 7.11 -8.94 4.46
N GLU A 28 7.56 -8.53 5.65
CA GLU A 28 6.76 -8.51 6.88
C GLU A 28 5.55 -7.56 6.79
N HIS A 29 5.58 -6.58 5.88
CA HIS A 29 4.52 -5.59 5.73
C HIS A 29 3.38 -6.04 4.81
N ALA A 30 3.57 -7.11 4.03
CA ALA A 30 2.60 -7.53 3.01
C ALA A 30 1.22 -7.85 3.61
N GLY A 31 1.19 -8.55 4.74
CA GLY A 31 -0.05 -8.89 5.44
C GLY A 31 -0.83 -7.66 5.93
N VAL A 32 -0.17 -6.69 6.56
CA VAL A 32 -0.87 -5.49 7.06
C VAL A 32 -1.33 -4.60 5.90
N ILE A 33 -0.55 -4.48 4.83
CA ILE A 33 -0.89 -3.70 3.64
C ILE A 33 -2.16 -4.26 2.97
N SER A 34 -2.23 -5.58 2.76
CA SER A 34 -3.39 -6.20 2.12
C SER A 34 -4.65 -6.04 2.97
N VAL A 35 -4.55 -6.23 4.29
CA VAL A 35 -5.69 -6.12 5.21
C VAL A 35 -6.20 -4.69 5.31
N LEU A 36 -5.33 -3.68 5.37
CA LEU A 36 -5.75 -2.28 5.42
C LEU A 36 -6.60 -1.90 4.19
N ALA A 37 -6.16 -2.30 2.99
CA ALA A 37 -6.92 -2.05 1.77
C ALA A 37 -8.28 -2.78 1.77
N GLN A 38 -8.32 -4.02 2.26
CA GLN A 38 -9.57 -4.79 2.38
C GLN A 38 -10.55 -4.20 3.39
N GLN A 39 -10.07 -3.65 4.51
CA GLN A 39 -10.94 -2.99 5.48
C GLN A 39 -11.44 -1.65 4.95
N ALA A 40 -10.60 -0.87 4.27
CA ALA A 40 -11.01 0.40 3.68
C ALA A 40 -12.09 0.23 2.61
N ALA A 41 -12.00 -0.82 1.77
CA ALA A 41 -13.02 -1.13 0.77
C ALA A 41 -14.41 -1.40 1.38
N LYS A 42 -14.52 -1.74 2.67
CA LYS A 42 -15.81 -1.93 3.35
C LYS A 42 -16.50 -0.63 3.76
N LEU A 43 -15.81 0.51 3.65
CA LEU A 43 -16.36 1.83 3.99
C LEU A 43 -17.25 2.40 2.88
N THR A 44 -17.25 1.78 1.71
CA THR A 44 -18.07 2.15 0.56
C THR A 44 -18.90 0.95 0.11
N SER A 45 -20.13 1.20 -0.34
CA SER A 45 -20.98 0.18 -0.93
C SER A 45 -20.81 0.09 -2.45
N ASP A 46 -20.12 1.05 -3.06
CA ASP A 46 -19.81 1.05 -4.49
C ASP A 46 -18.58 0.17 -4.75
N PRO A 47 -18.70 -0.97 -5.44
CA PRO A 47 -17.57 -1.86 -5.71
C PRO A 47 -16.54 -1.26 -6.67
N THR A 48 -16.87 -0.15 -7.35
CA THR A 48 -15.96 0.57 -8.25
C THR A 48 -15.16 1.66 -7.53
N ASP A 49 -15.59 2.04 -6.33
CA ASP A 49 -14.88 2.97 -5.47
C ASP A 49 -13.74 2.23 -4.73
N THR A 50 -12.52 2.38 -5.25
CA THR A 50 -11.31 1.75 -4.68
C THR A 50 -10.51 2.77 -3.85
N PRO A 51 -10.72 2.84 -2.53
CA PRO A 51 -10.11 3.87 -1.69
C PRO A 51 -8.59 3.75 -1.63
N VAL A 52 -7.93 4.89 -1.46
CA VAL A 52 -6.51 4.96 -1.09
C VAL A 52 -6.43 5.12 0.43
N VAL A 53 -5.70 4.23 1.09
CA VAL A 53 -5.38 4.35 2.52
C VAL A 53 -4.05 5.08 2.65
N CYS A 54 -4.03 6.19 3.37
CA CYS A 54 -2.82 6.95 3.66
C CYS A 54 -2.48 6.83 5.15
N LEU A 55 -1.28 6.33 5.45
CA LEU A 55 -0.68 6.42 6.78
C LEU A 55 0.32 7.57 6.76
N GLU A 56 0.08 8.61 7.55
CA GLU A 56 0.86 9.84 7.53
C GLU A 56 1.63 10.00 8.84
N SER A 57 2.90 10.38 8.74
CA SER A 57 3.79 10.62 9.86
C SER A 57 4.86 11.64 9.49
N ASP A 58 5.68 12.05 10.46
CA ASP A 58 6.85 12.89 10.23
C ASP A 58 7.87 12.24 9.27
N ASN A 59 7.82 10.91 9.12
CA ASN A 59 8.69 10.16 8.23
C ASN A 59 8.17 10.08 6.79
N GLY A 60 7.06 10.77 6.47
CA GLY A 60 6.39 10.72 5.19
C GLY A 60 5.12 9.88 5.21
N ASN A 61 4.66 9.53 4.01
CA ASN A 61 3.35 8.96 3.75
C ASN A 61 3.48 7.55 3.14
N ILE A 62 2.77 6.58 3.70
CA ILE A 62 2.55 5.28 3.06
C ILE A 62 1.16 5.31 2.44
N MET A 63 1.10 5.26 1.10
CA MET A 63 -0.15 5.21 0.34
C MET A 63 -0.39 3.78 -0.10
N ILE A 64 -1.57 3.23 0.20
CA ILE A 64 -1.95 1.86 -0.09
C ILE A 64 -3.20 1.87 -0.95
N GLN A 65 -3.18 1.17 -2.08
CA GLN A 65 -4.35 1.02 -2.94
C GLN A 65 -4.44 -0.41 -3.48
N LYS A 66 -5.66 -0.93 -3.53
CA LYS A 66 -5.97 -2.21 -4.17
C LYS A 66 -6.43 -1.97 -5.61
N HIS A 67 -5.90 -2.78 -6.52
CA HIS A 67 -6.35 -2.88 -7.90
C HIS A 67 -6.53 -4.37 -8.23
N ASP A 68 -7.78 -4.79 -8.44
CA ASP A 68 -8.16 -6.20 -8.59
C ASP A 68 -7.57 -7.09 -7.49
N GLY A 69 -6.79 -8.12 -7.85
CA GLY A 69 -6.19 -9.07 -6.90
C GLY A 69 -4.91 -8.58 -6.23
N ILE A 70 -4.41 -7.38 -6.57
CA ILE A 70 -3.11 -6.87 -6.12
C ILE A 70 -3.31 -5.63 -5.27
N THR A 71 -2.60 -5.54 -4.16
CA THR A 71 -2.49 -4.33 -3.34
C THR A 71 -1.08 -3.77 -3.44
N VAL A 72 -0.96 -2.48 -3.72
CA VAL A 72 0.32 -1.78 -3.83
C VAL A 72 0.43 -0.77 -2.70
N ALA A 73 1.59 -0.74 -2.05
CA ALA A 73 1.97 0.29 -1.11
C ALA A 73 3.18 1.09 -1.64
N VAL A 74 3.13 2.40 -1.49
CA VAL A 74 4.23 3.32 -1.83
C VAL A 74 4.56 4.15 -0.61
N HIS A 75 5.82 4.09 -0.16
CA HIS A 75 6.34 4.97 0.88
C HIS A 75 7.04 6.17 0.22
N LYS A 76 6.47 7.34 0.42
CA LYS A 76 6.92 8.62 -0.14
C LYS A 76 7.28 9.58 0.98
N MET A 77 8.47 10.17 0.93
CA MET A 77 8.87 11.23 1.87
C MET A 77 8.02 12.48 1.66
N ALA A 78 7.60 13.12 2.74
CA ALA A 78 7.05 14.48 2.69
C ALA A 78 8.13 15.44 2.14
N SER A 79 7.74 16.36 1.26
CA SER A 79 8.63 17.36 0.65
C SER A 79 8.63 18.66 1.44
#